data_AF-A0A317IP75-F1
#
_entry.id   AF-A0A317IP75-F1
#
_cell.length_a   1.000
_cell.length_b   1.000
_cell.length_c   1.000
_cell.angle_alpha   90.00
_cell.angle_beta   90.00
_cell.angle_gamma   90.00
#
_symmetry.space_group_name_H-M   'P 1'
#
loop_
_entity.id
_entity.type
_entity.pdbx_description
1 polymer ?
#
loop_
_entity_poly.entity_id
_entity_poly.type
_entity_poly.pdbx_seq_one_letter_code
_entity_poly.pdbx_strand_id
1 'polypeptide(L)'
;MESDSLHWSIVIQDPASLLGWLMIITAMASLAMGMIMTAVQPFFFLPDNSSFKMMQLELPRKLDPFRNIVTTASEKVKGAIRLQLSLDYIFMVFAYGFMFFTGALIIHLAEKHNGSLGSLKVLLIAPFVAWTTDIIENVLISSSLSRYSPTKTRVLYFVSLTKWTIVYLYGTFFLLLFLWWVFV
;
A
#
# COMPACT_ATOMS: atom_id res chain seq x y z
N MET A 1 27.48 -17.12 24.58
CA MET A 1 27.00 -16.75 23.23
C MET A 1 26.09 -15.56 23.42
N GLU A 2 26.66 -14.36 23.41
CA GLU A 2 25.86 -13.15 23.22
C GLU A 2 25.32 -13.24 21.80
N SER A 3 23.98 -13.22 21.65
CA SER A 3 23.39 -13.10 20.32
C SER A 3 23.88 -11.78 19.75
N ASP A 4 24.61 -11.82 18.65
CA ASP A 4 24.87 -10.63 17.82
C ASP A 4 23.52 -10.06 17.41
N SER A 5 22.95 -9.20 18.26
CA SER A 5 21.76 -8.43 17.96
C SER A 5 22.18 -7.54 16.81
N LEU A 6 21.63 -7.85 15.63
CA LEU A 6 21.87 -7.15 14.39
C LEU A 6 21.75 -5.63 14.58
N HIS A 7 22.90 -5.00 14.79
CA HIS A 7 23.04 -3.55 14.95
C HIS A 7 23.25 -2.94 13.58
N TRP A 8 22.16 -2.67 12.88
CA TRP A 8 22.18 -1.81 11.70
C TRP A 8 21.92 -0.36 12.12
N SER A 9 22.84 0.53 11.77
CA SER A 9 22.65 1.98 11.87
C SER A 9 22.28 2.54 10.49
N ILE A 10 21.08 3.13 10.39
CA ILE A 10 20.73 3.95 9.23
C ILE A 10 21.27 5.35 9.50
N VAL A 11 22.33 5.73 8.77
CA VAL A 11 22.92 7.07 8.89
C VAL A 11 22.23 8.00 7.91
N ILE A 12 21.33 8.85 8.42
CA ILE A 12 20.68 9.91 7.64
C ILE A 12 21.42 11.22 7.93
N GLN A 13 22.19 11.71 6.96
CA GLN A 13 23.00 12.94 7.13
C GLN A 13 22.15 14.21 7.10
N ASP A 14 21.14 14.26 6.22
CA ASP A 14 20.21 15.38 6.08
C ASP A 14 18.75 14.88 6.07
N PRO A 15 18.14 14.71 7.24
CA PRO A 15 16.78 14.20 7.36
C PRO A 15 15.72 15.12 6.75
N ALA A 16 15.93 16.45 6.78
CA ALA A 16 14.99 17.42 6.25
C ALA A 16 14.97 17.42 4.72
N SER A 17 16.15 17.39 4.10
CA SER A 17 16.27 17.26 2.64
C SER A 17 15.73 15.92 2.15
N LEU A 18 16.04 14.82 2.86
CA LEU A 18 15.49 13.49 2.54
C LEU A 18 13.96 13.50 2.55
N LEU A 19 13.33 14.02 3.61
CA LEU A 19 11.87 14.13 3.69
C LEU A 19 11.31 15.01 2.57
N GLY A 20 11.95 16.14 2.28
CA GLY A 20 11.57 17.04 1.18
C GLY A 20 11.56 16.31 -0.17
N TRP A 21 12.63 15.58 -0.48
CA TRP A 21 12.72 14.79 -1.70
C TRP A 21 11.69 13.66 -1.75
N LEU A 22 11.45 12.97 -0.64
CA LEU A 22 10.43 11.93 -0.56
C LEU A 22 9.03 12.48 -0.81
N MET A 23 8.68 13.62 -0.19
CA MET A 23 7.40 14.28 -0.44
C MET A 23 7.26 14.70 -1.91
N ILE A 24 8.31 15.25 -2.52
CA ILE A 24 8.30 15.63 -3.94
C ILE A 24 8.11 14.41 -4.84
N ILE A 25 8.88 13.33 -4.62
CA ILE A 25 8.79 12.09 -5.39
C ILE A 25 7.40 11.48 -5.26
N THR A 26 6.86 11.40 -4.03
CA THR A 26 5.51 10.88 -3.79
C THR A 26 4.44 11.77 -4.41
N ALA A 27 4.54 13.10 -4.31
CA ALA A 27 3.61 14.03 -4.94
C ALA A 27 3.63 13.89 -6.47
N MET A 28 4.83 13.81 -7.08
CA MET A 28 4.96 13.58 -8.52
C MET A 28 4.41 12.21 -8.93
N ALA A 29 4.68 11.16 -8.17
CA ALA A 29 4.15 9.82 -8.42
C ALA A 29 2.61 9.79 -8.31
N SER A 30 2.03 10.46 -7.31
CA SER A 30 0.58 10.61 -7.15
C SER A 30 -0.05 11.41 -8.28
N LEU A 31 0.59 12.51 -8.73
CA LEU A 31 0.12 13.29 -9.88
C LEU A 31 0.18 12.48 -11.17
N ALA A 32 1.31 11.80 -11.44
CA ALA A 32 1.47 10.94 -12.59
C ALA A 32 0.44 9.80 -12.60
N MET A 33 0.24 9.13 -11.45
CA MET A 33 -0.76 8.09 -11.30
C MET A 33 -2.18 8.65 -11.50
N GLY A 34 -2.50 9.81 -10.94
CA GLY A 34 -3.77 10.49 -11.15
C GLY A 34 -4.04 10.78 -12.63
N MET A 35 -3.05 11.33 -13.35
CA MET A 35 -3.14 11.57 -14.80
C MET A 35 -3.35 10.29 -15.59
N ILE A 36 -2.58 9.23 -15.28
CA ILE A 36 -2.75 7.93 -15.92
C ILE A 36 -4.15 7.39 -15.66
N MET A 37 -4.61 7.42 -14.41
CA MET A 37 -5.93 6.95 -14.00
C MET A 37 -7.06 7.72 -14.67
N THR A 38 -6.95 9.05 -14.83
CA THR A 38 -7.90 9.85 -15.61
C THR A 38 -7.85 9.48 -17.09
N ALA A 39 -6.67 9.26 -17.66
CA ALA A 39 -6.53 8.87 -19.07
C ALA A 39 -7.10 7.47 -19.34
N VAL A 40 -7.00 6.55 -18.37
CA VAL A 40 -7.58 5.21 -18.49
C VAL A 40 -9.04 5.14 -18.03
N GLN A 41 -9.56 6.15 -17.33
CA GLN A 41 -10.94 6.24 -16.84
C GLN A 41 -12.02 5.90 -17.88
N PRO A 42 -11.94 6.37 -19.15
CA PRO A 42 -12.91 6.05 -20.19
C PRO A 42 -13.10 4.55 -20.45
N PHE A 43 -12.07 3.73 -20.16
CA PHE A 43 -12.13 2.28 -20.33
C PHE A 43 -12.87 1.55 -19.19
N PHE A 44 -13.17 2.25 -18.09
CA PHE A 44 -13.87 1.70 -16.92
C PHE A 44 -15.36 2.07 -16.86
N PHE A 45 -15.90 2.84 -17.82
CA PHE A 45 -17.34 3.11 -17.87
C PHE A 45 -18.11 1.90 -18.38
N LEU A 46 -19.13 1.49 -17.62
CA LEU A 46 -20.13 0.51 -18.05
C LEU A 46 -21.10 1.16 -19.07
N PRO A 47 -21.83 0.36 -19.87
CA PRO A 47 -22.79 0.86 -20.87
C PRO A 47 -23.83 1.86 -20.30
N ASP A 48 -24.10 1.78 -19.00
CA ASP A 48 -25.10 2.59 -18.31
C ASP A 48 -24.53 3.91 -17.73
N ASN A 49 -23.34 4.35 -18.16
CA ASN A 49 -22.64 5.53 -17.62
C ASN A 49 -22.36 5.50 -16.11
N SER A 50 -22.54 4.35 -15.46
CA SER A 50 -22.15 4.17 -14.07
C SER A 50 -20.63 4.05 -13.99
N SER A 51 -20.02 4.93 -13.19
CA SER A 51 -18.59 4.88 -12.90
C SER A 51 -18.28 3.60 -12.12
N PHE A 52 -17.40 2.76 -12.65
CA PHE A 52 -16.83 1.65 -11.90
C PHE A 52 -16.10 2.19 -10.67
N LYS A 53 -16.65 1.96 -9.48
CA LYS A 53 -16.02 2.37 -8.21
C LYS A 53 -15.02 1.31 -7.77
N MET A 54 -13.77 1.50 -8.17
CA MET A 54 -12.61 0.67 -7.85
C MET A 54 -12.52 0.27 -6.36
N MET A 55 -12.93 1.17 -5.46
CA MET A 55 -12.95 0.97 -4.01
C MET A 55 -13.78 -0.27 -3.58
N GLN A 56 -14.62 -0.81 -4.45
CA GLN A 56 -15.38 -2.04 -4.21
C GLN A 56 -14.59 -3.34 -4.51
N LEU A 57 -13.43 -3.26 -5.16
CA LEU A 57 -12.56 -4.40 -5.45
C LEU A 57 -11.55 -4.68 -4.31
N GLU A 58 -10.94 -3.63 -3.75
CA GLU A 58 -9.85 -3.75 -2.76
C GLU A 58 -10.34 -4.08 -1.35
N LEU A 59 -11.62 -3.84 -1.05
CA LEU A 59 -12.28 -4.23 0.19
C LEU A 59 -13.70 -4.68 -0.18
N PRO A 60 -13.90 -5.92 -0.64
CA PRO A 60 -15.23 -6.44 -0.89
C PRO A 60 -15.94 -6.61 0.47
N ARG A 61 -16.48 -5.51 1.02
CA ARG A 61 -17.37 -5.53 2.20
C ARG A 61 -18.55 -6.49 1.97
N LYS A 62 -18.89 -6.72 0.70
CA LYS A 62 -19.78 -7.75 0.20
C LYS A 62 -19.07 -8.47 -0.95
N LEU A 63 -19.21 -9.78 -1.06
CA LEU A 63 -18.60 -10.59 -2.14
C LEU A 63 -19.39 -10.49 -3.45
N ASP A 64 -20.64 -10.03 -3.39
CA ASP A 64 -21.57 -9.95 -4.52
C ASP A 64 -21.15 -8.97 -5.63
N PRO A 65 -20.64 -7.76 -5.33
CA PRO A 65 -20.12 -6.83 -6.35
C PRO A 65 -18.94 -7.42 -7.11
N PHE A 66 -17.99 -8.04 -6.41
CA PHE A 66 -16.84 -8.71 -7.02
C PHE A 66 -17.28 -9.87 -7.92
N ARG A 67 -18.22 -10.69 -7.43
CA ARG A 67 -18.82 -11.78 -8.21
C ARG A 67 -19.47 -11.25 -9.48
N ASN A 68 -20.30 -10.20 -9.38
CA ASN A 68 -20.96 -9.59 -10.52
C ASN A 68 -19.93 -9.17 -11.57
N ILE A 69 -18.88 -8.43 -11.17
CA ILE A 69 -17.81 -7.99 -12.09
C ILE A 69 -17.17 -9.19 -12.81
N VAL A 70 -16.79 -10.24 -12.08
CA VAL A 70 -16.16 -11.43 -12.68
C VAL A 70 -17.09 -12.11 -13.69
N THR A 71 -18.39 -12.18 -13.38
CA THR A 71 -19.36 -12.96 -14.18
C THR A 71 -20.03 -12.17 -15.31
N THR A 72 -20.19 -10.85 -15.19
CA THR A 72 -20.98 -10.05 -16.12
C THR A 72 -20.18 -8.98 -16.86
N ALA A 73 -18.99 -8.61 -16.39
CA ALA A 73 -18.18 -7.59 -17.07
C ALA A 73 -17.60 -8.13 -18.39
N SER A 74 -17.51 -7.25 -19.40
CA SER A 74 -16.88 -7.58 -20.68
C SER A 74 -15.37 -7.80 -20.51
N GLU A 75 -14.76 -8.55 -21.43
CA GLU A 75 -13.31 -8.76 -21.43
C GLU A 75 -12.51 -7.45 -21.56
N LYS A 76 -13.09 -6.42 -22.19
CA LYS A 76 -12.50 -5.07 -22.23
C LYS A 76 -12.39 -4.45 -20.83
N VAL A 77 -13.44 -4.56 -20.01
CA VAL A 77 -13.45 -4.06 -18.63
C VAL A 77 -12.49 -4.88 -17.76
N LYS A 78 -12.47 -6.21 -17.90
CA LYS A 78 -11.48 -7.06 -17.19
C LYS A 78 -10.04 -6.73 -17.60
N GLY A 79 -9.79 -6.42 -18.86
CA GLY A 79 -8.50 -5.92 -19.35
C GLY A 79 -8.09 -4.60 -18.72
N ALA A 80 -9.02 -3.65 -18.59
CA ALA A 80 -8.79 -2.38 -17.91
C ALA A 80 -8.46 -2.59 -16.42
N ILE A 81 -9.17 -3.49 -15.73
CA ILE A 81 -8.86 -3.86 -14.33
C ILE A 81 -7.44 -4.44 -14.24
N ARG A 82 -7.04 -5.35 -15.14
CA ARG A 82 -5.66 -5.90 -15.15
C ARG A 82 -4.60 -4.83 -15.39
N LEU A 83 -4.86 -3.90 -16.30
CA LEU A 83 -3.97 -2.76 -16.56
C LEU A 83 -3.83 -1.89 -15.31
N GLN A 84 -4.94 -1.60 -14.63
CA GLN A 84 -4.90 -0.84 -13.40
C GLN A 84 -4.13 -1.55 -12.29
N LEU A 85 -4.37 -2.85 -12.06
CA LEU A 85 -3.58 -3.64 -11.10
C LEU A 85 -2.08 -3.60 -11.42
N SER A 86 -1.73 -3.49 -12.70
CA SER A 86 -0.35 -3.37 -13.16
C SER A 86 0.26 -2.00 -12.85
N LEU A 87 -0.52 -0.92 -13.03
CA LEU A 87 -0.12 0.44 -12.66
C LEU A 87 -0.01 0.60 -11.14
N ASP A 88 -0.86 -0.08 -10.40
CA ASP A 88 -0.86 -0.12 -8.94
C ASP A 88 0.47 -0.64 -8.40
N TYR A 89 1.09 -1.66 -9.02
CA TYR A 89 2.44 -2.11 -8.62
C TYR A 89 3.48 -0.99 -8.67
N ILE A 90 3.42 -0.12 -9.69
CA ILE A 90 4.37 0.98 -9.85
C ILE A 90 4.13 2.00 -8.73
N PHE A 91 2.86 2.35 -8.49
CA PHE A 91 2.50 3.29 -7.43
C PHE A 91 2.85 2.77 -6.03
N MET A 92 2.64 1.47 -5.76
CA MET A 92 2.93 0.81 -4.49
C MET A 92 4.40 0.94 -4.10
N VAL A 93 5.34 0.86 -5.04
CA VAL A 93 6.78 1.06 -4.76
C VAL A 93 7.02 2.43 -4.12
N PHE A 94 6.39 3.47 -4.67
CA PHE A 94 6.51 4.83 -4.13
C PHE A 94 5.77 4.98 -2.79
N ALA A 95 4.56 4.43 -2.66
CA ALA A 95 3.77 4.53 -1.43
C ALA A 95 4.44 3.81 -0.24
N TYR A 96 4.83 2.55 -0.41
CA TYR A 96 5.49 1.78 0.65
C TYR A 96 6.93 2.23 0.90
N GLY A 97 7.65 2.67 -0.14
CA GLY A 97 8.94 3.34 0.02
C GLY A 97 8.81 4.59 0.87
N PHE A 98 7.83 5.45 0.59
CA PHE A 98 7.54 6.64 1.40
C PHE A 98 7.24 6.28 2.85
N MET A 99 6.39 5.27 3.11
CA MET A 99 6.12 4.79 4.47
C MET A 99 7.40 4.37 5.19
N PHE A 100 8.22 3.52 4.55
CA PHE A 100 9.49 3.06 5.11
C PHE A 100 10.40 4.22 5.52
N PHE A 101 10.66 5.16 4.60
CA PHE A 101 11.57 6.26 4.88
C PHE A 101 11.00 7.25 5.91
N THR A 102 9.69 7.50 5.89
CA THR A 102 9.04 8.35 6.90
C THR A 102 9.15 7.72 8.29
N GLY A 103 8.93 6.40 8.40
CA GLY A 103 9.15 5.69 9.66
C GLY A 103 10.61 5.70 10.11
N ALA A 104 11.55 5.49 9.19
CA ALA A 104 12.99 5.54 9.49
C ALA A 104 13.41 6.92 10.00
N LEU A 105 12.87 7.98 9.40
CA LEU A 105 13.06 9.36 9.84
C LEU A 105 12.50 9.61 11.25
N ILE A 106 11.26 9.18 11.52
CA ILE A 106 10.64 9.35 12.85
C ILE A 106 11.47 8.62 13.93
N ILE A 107 11.91 7.38 13.67
CA ILE A 107 12.80 6.66 14.59
C ILE A 107 14.11 7.41 14.79
N HIS A 108 14.75 7.89 13.71
CA HIS A 108 16.01 8.63 13.81
C HIS A 108 15.87 9.90 14.66
N LEU A 109 14.79 10.67 14.47
CA LEU A 109 14.52 11.89 15.24
C LEU A 109 14.25 11.58 16.72
N ALA A 110 13.50 10.51 17.00
CA ALA A 110 13.22 10.04 18.35
C ALA A 110 14.49 9.50 19.05
N GLU A 111 15.36 8.77 18.34
CA GLU A 111 16.62 8.24 18.87
C GLU A 111 17.58 9.36 19.30
N LYS A 112 17.58 10.48 18.56
CA LYS A 112 18.41 11.65 18.89
C LYS A 112 18.06 12.27 20.25
N HIS A 113 16.81 12.14 20.71
CA HIS A 113 16.33 12.77 21.94
C HIS A 113 16.21 11.79 23.11
N ASN A 114 15.83 10.53 22.85
CA ASN A 114 15.44 9.58 23.90
C ASN A 114 16.37 8.36 24.02
N GLY A 115 17.51 8.36 23.33
CA GLY A 115 18.44 7.23 23.31
C GLY A 115 18.06 6.15 22.29
N SER A 116 18.77 5.03 22.29
CA SER A 116 18.63 3.99 21.25
C SER A 116 17.23 3.34 21.27
N LEU A 117 16.55 3.35 20.12
CA LEU A 117 15.26 2.71 19.87
C LEU A 117 15.45 1.51 18.91
N GLY A 118 16.57 0.81 19.05
CA GLY A 118 16.98 -0.25 18.11
C GLY A 118 15.93 -1.34 17.88
N SER A 119 15.14 -1.70 18.90
CA SER A 119 14.05 -2.68 18.78
C SER A 119 12.90 -2.21 17.88
N LEU A 120 12.64 -0.90 17.77
CA LEU A 120 11.58 -0.35 16.92
C LEU A 120 11.95 -0.41 15.43
N LYS A 121 13.23 -0.56 15.08
CA LYS A 121 13.69 -0.66 13.69
C LYS A 121 13.12 -1.89 12.98
N VAL A 122 12.74 -2.94 13.71
CA VAL A 122 12.05 -4.11 13.14
C VAL A 122 10.71 -3.72 12.50
N LEU A 123 10.04 -2.69 13.02
CA LEU A 123 8.76 -2.21 12.49
C LEU A 123 8.91 -1.59 11.10
N LEU A 124 10.12 -1.17 10.70
CA LEU A 124 10.40 -0.68 9.36
C LEU A 124 10.23 -1.76 8.28
N ILE A 125 10.16 -3.04 8.65
CA ILE A 125 9.89 -4.12 7.69
C ILE A 125 8.39 -4.18 7.32
N ALA A 126 7.50 -3.65 8.17
CA ALA A 126 6.05 -3.75 7.99
C ALA A 126 5.51 -3.19 6.66
N PRO A 127 6.00 -2.05 6.11
CA PRO A 127 5.60 -1.59 4.78
C PRO A 127 5.91 -2.61 3.68
N PHE A 128 7.02 -3.35 3.76
CA PHE A 128 7.35 -4.39 2.77
C PHE A 128 6.49 -5.64 2.92
N VAL A 129 6.09 -5.98 4.15
CA VAL A 129 5.12 -7.07 4.39
C VAL A 129 3.76 -6.69 3.85
N ALA A 130 3.31 -5.45 4.07
CA ALA A 130 2.07 -4.92 3.51
C ALA A 130 2.13 -4.92 1.97
N TRP A 131 3.25 -4.46 1.39
CA TRP A 131 3.45 -4.49 -0.06
C TRP A 131 3.42 -5.91 -0.64
N THR A 132 4.08 -6.88 0.02
CA THR A 132 4.03 -8.29 -0.40
C THR A 132 2.60 -8.83 -0.37
N THR A 133 1.84 -8.47 0.66
CA THR A 133 0.42 -8.82 0.81
C THR A 133 -0.41 -8.22 -0.33
N ASP A 134 -0.10 -6.99 -0.72
CA ASP A 134 -0.72 -6.28 -1.86
C ASP A 134 -0.43 -6.97 -3.21
N ILE A 135 0.80 -7.45 -3.40
CA ILE A 135 1.16 -8.23 -4.59
C ILE A 135 0.32 -9.51 -4.67
N ILE A 136 0.19 -10.22 -3.55
CA ILE A 136 -0.64 -11.42 -3.47
C ILE A 136 -2.11 -11.08 -3.78
N GLU A 137 -2.62 -9.97 -3.24
CA GLU A 137 -3.97 -9.47 -3.51
C GLU A 137 -4.18 -9.24 -5.01
N ASN A 138 -3.29 -8.50 -5.67
CA ASN A 138 -3.38 -8.18 -7.09
C ASN A 138 -3.35 -9.43 -7.98
N VAL A 139 -2.50 -10.41 -7.65
CA VAL A 139 -2.46 -11.71 -8.33
C VAL A 139 -3.77 -12.48 -8.13
N LEU A 140 -4.33 -12.48 -6.92
CA LEU A 140 -5.60 -13.14 -6.62
C LEU A 140 -6.76 -12.50 -7.38
N ILE A 141 -6.84 -11.16 -7.42
CA ILE A 141 -7.85 -10.42 -8.20
C ILE A 141 -7.71 -10.80 -9.67
N SER A 142 -6.52 -10.64 -10.25
CA SER A 142 -6.27 -10.93 -11.67
C SER A 142 -6.64 -12.37 -12.05
N SER A 143 -6.25 -13.34 -11.21
CA SER A 143 -6.58 -14.76 -11.43
C SER A 143 -8.07 -15.08 -11.27
N SER A 144 -8.81 -14.27 -10.51
CA SER A 144 -10.24 -14.45 -10.25
C SER A 144 -11.10 -13.82 -11.34
N LEU A 145 -10.59 -12.85 -12.10
CA LEU A 145 -11.28 -12.25 -13.26
C LEU A 145 -11.55 -13.27 -14.38
N SER A 146 -10.71 -14.31 -14.51
CA SER A 146 -10.88 -15.35 -15.53
C SER A 146 -11.95 -16.38 -15.15
N ARG A 147 -12.07 -16.73 -13.87
CA ARG A 147 -13.07 -17.67 -13.36
C ARG A 147 -13.36 -17.40 -11.89
N TYR A 148 -14.63 -17.19 -11.57
CA TYR A 148 -15.07 -17.02 -10.19
C TYR A 148 -14.78 -18.29 -9.37
N SER A 149 -14.19 -18.09 -8.18
CA SER A 149 -13.96 -19.16 -7.20
C SER A 149 -14.23 -18.62 -5.78
N PRO A 150 -15.20 -19.19 -5.05
CA PRO A 150 -15.51 -18.76 -3.69
C PRO A 150 -14.30 -18.83 -2.74
N THR A 151 -13.46 -19.86 -2.90
CA THR A 151 -12.24 -20.03 -2.11
C THR A 151 -11.26 -18.89 -2.36
N LYS A 152 -11.00 -18.54 -3.63
CA LYS A 152 -10.12 -17.42 -3.98
C LYS A 152 -10.64 -16.09 -3.43
N THR A 153 -11.95 -15.86 -3.48
CA THR A 153 -12.54 -14.61 -2.95
C THR A 153 -12.46 -14.53 -1.42
N ARG A 154 -12.56 -15.65 -0.69
CA ARG A 154 -12.32 -15.69 0.75
C ARG A 154 -10.87 -15.39 1.10
N VAL A 155 -9.93 -16.01 0.38
CA VAL A 155 -8.50 -15.74 0.55
C VAL A 155 -8.19 -14.27 0.25
N LEU A 156 -8.75 -13.72 -0.84
CA LEU A 156 -8.64 -12.31 -1.20
C LEU A 156 -9.08 -11.39 -0.05
N TYR A 157 -10.23 -11.68 0.58
CA TYR A 157 -10.71 -10.92 1.73
C TYR A 157 -9.72 -10.96 2.91
N PHE A 158 -9.19 -12.13 3.26
CA PHE A 158 -8.21 -12.25 4.35
C PHE A 158 -6.89 -11.54 4.05
N VAL A 159 -6.41 -11.63 2.82
CA VAL A 159 -5.20 -10.94 2.35
C VAL A 159 -5.38 -9.42 2.44
N SER A 160 -6.47 -8.89 1.88
CA SER A 160 -6.80 -7.47 1.97
C SER A 160 -6.94 -6.99 3.42
N LEU A 161 -7.67 -7.74 4.26
CA LEU A 161 -7.83 -7.40 5.68
C LEU A 161 -6.48 -7.35 6.40
N THR A 162 -5.59 -8.32 6.13
CA THR A 162 -4.25 -8.38 6.72
C THR A 162 -3.41 -7.18 6.29
N LYS A 163 -3.40 -6.87 4.99
CA LYS A 163 -2.71 -5.69 4.44
C LYS A 163 -3.14 -4.41 5.14
N TRP A 164 -4.45 -4.14 5.16
CA TRP A 164 -5.00 -2.93 5.77
C TRP A 164 -4.75 -2.87 7.27
N THR A 165 -4.78 -4.00 7.96
CA THR A 165 -4.42 -4.08 9.39
C THR A 165 -2.96 -3.69 9.61
N ILE A 166 -2.03 -4.19 8.81
CA ILE A 166 -0.60 -3.83 8.89
C ILE A 166 -0.42 -2.33 8.63
N VAL A 167 -0.99 -1.81 7.55
CA VAL A 167 -0.90 -0.39 7.18
C VAL A 167 -1.48 0.51 8.28
N TYR A 168 -2.64 0.15 8.83
CA TYR A 168 -3.29 0.92 9.88
C TYR A 168 -2.50 0.90 11.18
N LEU A 169 -2.04 -0.27 11.63
CA LEU A 169 -1.24 -0.38 12.86
C LEU A 169 0.10 0.35 12.71
N TYR A 170 0.76 0.22 11.56
CA TYR A 170 1.99 0.95 11.26
C TYR A 170 1.76 2.46 11.30
N GLY A 171 0.77 2.96 10.55
CA GLY A 171 0.46 4.39 10.48
C GLY A 171 0.08 4.95 11.86
N THR A 172 -0.75 4.23 12.62
CA THR A 172 -1.15 4.64 13.97
C THR A 172 0.06 4.69 14.91
N PHE A 173 0.91 3.66 14.90
CA PHE A 173 2.10 3.61 15.75
C PHE A 173 3.05 4.78 15.47
N PHE A 174 3.40 5.00 14.19
CA PHE A 174 4.32 6.06 13.81
C PHE A 174 3.73 7.46 14.02
N LEU A 175 2.42 7.63 13.85
CA LEU A 175 1.72 8.85 14.21
C LEU A 175 1.81 9.11 15.72
N LEU A 176 1.52 8.11 16.55
CA LEU A 176 1.63 8.24 18.02
C LEU A 176 3.06 8.53 18.47
N LEU A 177 4.05 7.88 17.85
CA LEU A 177 5.47 8.12 18.13
C LEU A 177 5.87 9.54 17.75
N PHE A 178 5.40 10.04 16.60
CA PHE A 178 5.62 11.41 16.17
C PHE A 178 4.97 12.42 17.11
N LEU A 179 3.69 12.22 17.48
CA LEU A 179 2.99 13.11 18.41
C LEU A 179 3.66 13.12 19.78
N TRP A 180 4.04 11.94 20.30
CA TRP A 180 4.79 11.83 21.55
C TRP A 180 6.09 12.64 21.48
N TRP A 181 6.84 12.54 20.38
CA TRP A 181 8.05 13.34 20.17
C TRP A 181 7.78 14.85 20.09
N VAL A 182 6.68 15.30 19.48
CA VAL A 182 6.37 16.73 19.36
C VAL A 182 5.98 17.35 20.70
N PHE A 183 5.34 16.59 21.58
CA PHE A 183 4.73 17.11 22.82
C PHE A 183 5.53 16.80 24.10
N VAL A 184 6.63 16.05 24.02
CA VAL A 184 7.50 15.70 25.15
C VAL A 184 8.91 16.19 24.88
#